data_AF-A0A1H6B842-F1
#
_entry.id   AF-A0A1H6B842-F1
#
_cell.length_a   1.000
_cell.length_b   1.000
_cell.length_c   1.000
_cell.angle_alpha   90.00
_cell.angle_beta   90.00
_cell.angle_gamma   90.00
#
_symmetry.space_group_name_H-M   'P 1'
#
loop_
_entity.id
_entity.type
_entity.pdbx_description
1 polymer ?
#
loop_
_entity_poly.entity_id
_entity_poly.type
_entity_poly.pdbx_seq_one_letter_code
_entity_poly.pdbx_strand_id
1 'polypeptide(L)'
;MRCTPGIPPVGASRLRRAFGLLAAVLLLTALVPATAGAAARAALRPIVFVHGFFGSGSQFATQAKRFASNGYPASHIQYEEYDSLFVSNTREEVLASLDRRIAQLKAATGADKVELVGHSLGTSISQEYLNSSPQRAADVAHYVNIDGTTATSLPGGVPTLALWAEGREDSTITGATNVHLPNESHVENASSPASFAAMYEFFTGRKPQTTQVVAEQGEIQLAGRAVRFPSNTSPGDAVVDVFEVDPATGRRTTQQPIQSMRVSADGSFGPFRASGSAYYEFRLTRSDTDQQHHLYFEPFRRTDLGVRLLSSDPGRGVDRLIQRGPGHVALLAYRNKEWWGDQGAGGDTLTINGVPVVNEGTAPRDKRAIGLFAFDRFSDRRSHPDRSFGLFPALPFMTAVDLFMASAEPATGTVTLATTQRGGGRPTRITIPNWPSQTHTVTVNFNDHVS
;
A
#
# COMPACT_ATOMS: atom_id res chain seq x y z
N MET A 1 -55.25 -75.04 6.36
CA MET A 1 -56.66 -74.93 5.95
C MET A 1 -56.70 -73.92 4.82
N ARG A 2 -57.13 -74.33 3.61
CA ARG A 2 -58.37 -73.85 2.94
C ARG A 2 -58.51 -72.32 3.02
N CYS A 3 -58.71 -71.52 1.98
CA CYS A 3 -59.11 -71.69 0.60
C CYS A 3 -59.15 -70.25 0.03
N THR A 4 -58.70 -70.02 -1.19
CA THR A 4 -59.10 -68.87 -2.03
C THR A 4 -60.57 -69.07 -2.51
N PRO A 5 -61.22 -68.24 -3.38
CA PRO A 5 -60.84 -66.98 -4.06
C PRO A 5 -61.97 -65.90 -4.13
N GLY A 6 -61.66 -64.72 -4.68
CA GLY A 6 -62.63 -63.77 -5.25
C GLY A 6 -62.13 -63.23 -6.59
N ILE A 7 -62.94 -63.36 -7.63
CA ILE A 7 -62.66 -63.27 -9.08
C ILE A 7 -62.72 -61.80 -9.60
N PRO A 8 -61.98 -61.44 -10.68
CA PRO A 8 -61.91 -60.10 -11.32
C PRO A 8 -63.08 -59.92 -12.36
N PRO A 9 -63.19 -58.97 -13.35
CA PRO A 9 -62.16 -58.34 -14.20
C PRO A 9 -62.38 -56.84 -14.62
N VAL A 10 -61.27 -56.14 -14.92
CA VAL A 10 -60.87 -55.55 -16.22
C VAL A 10 -61.59 -54.27 -16.70
N GLY A 11 -60.79 -53.21 -16.81
CA GLY A 11 -60.88 -52.16 -17.82
C GLY A 11 -59.47 -51.61 -18.05
N ALA A 12 -58.61 -52.33 -18.77
CA ALA A 12 -58.15 -51.96 -20.11
C ALA A 12 -58.02 -50.44 -20.33
N SER A 13 -56.79 -49.91 -20.29
CA SER A 13 -56.09 -49.56 -21.53
C SER A 13 -54.73 -48.90 -21.26
N ARG A 14 -53.68 -49.48 -21.87
CA ARG A 14 -52.71 -48.79 -22.74
C ARG A 14 -51.90 -47.66 -22.05
N LEU A 15 -50.59 -47.78 -21.80
CA LEU A 15 -49.49 -48.10 -22.71
C LEU A 15 -48.27 -48.42 -21.82
N ARG A 16 -47.60 -49.56 -22.00
CA ARG A 16 -46.27 -49.70 -22.66
C ARG A 16 -45.20 -48.73 -22.13
N ARG A 17 -43.97 -49.12 -21.83
CA ARG A 17 -43.22 -50.39 -21.90
C ARG A 17 -41.83 -50.08 -21.29
N ALA A 18 -41.16 -51.13 -20.81
CA ALA A 18 -39.70 -51.27 -20.75
C ALA A 18 -38.95 -50.36 -19.75
N PHE A 19 -38.86 -50.87 -18.52
CA PHE A 19 -37.62 -50.84 -17.74
C PHE A 19 -36.55 -51.63 -18.51
N GLY A 20 -35.42 -51.02 -18.82
CA GLY A 20 -34.24 -51.72 -19.34
C GLY A 20 -33.35 -50.84 -20.21
N LEU A 21 -32.11 -50.68 -19.76
CA LEU A 21 -30.98 -49.96 -20.37
C LEU A 21 -31.05 -48.41 -20.37
N LEU A 22 -30.38 -47.80 -19.38
CA LEU A 22 -29.32 -46.80 -19.62
C LEU A 22 -28.64 -46.45 -18.27
N ALA A 23 -27.58 -47.18 -17.92
CA ALA A 23 -26.70 -46.84 -16.81
C ALA A 23 -25.27 -46.77 -17.35
N ALA A 24 -24.94 -45.66 -18.04
CA ALA A 24 -23.55 -45.25 -18.33
C ALA A 24 -23.54 -43.97 -19.17
N VAL A 25 -23.91 -42.81 -18.62
CA VAL A 25 -23.54 -41.51 -19.21
C VAL A 25 -23.34 -40.46 -18.10
N LEU A 26 -22.13 -39.89 -18.09
CA LEU A 26 -21.68 -38.63 -17.46
C LEU A 26 -21.37 -38.60 -15.95
N LEU A 27 -20.23 -39.18 -15.58
CA LEU A 27 -19.29 -38.51 -14.66
C LEU A 27 -17.93 -38.34 -15.37
N LEU A 28 -17.87 -37.36 -16.27
CA LEU A 28 -16.62 -36.70 -16.64
C LEU A 28 -16.45 -35.52 -15.68
N THR A 29 -16.09 -35.81 -14.44
CA THR A 29 -15.50 -34.80 -13.56
C THR A 29 -14.18 -34.41 -14.20
N ALA A 30 -14.10 -33.17 -14.68
CA ALA A 30 -12.86 -32.57 -15.13
C ALA A 30 -11.85 -32.60 -13.96
N LEU A 31 -10.95 -33.60 -13.97
CA LEU A 31 -9.66 -33.45 -13.31
C LEU A 31 -8.91 -32.37 -14.10
N VAL A 32 -9.07 -31.12 -13.68
CA VAL A 32 -8.07 -30.11 -14.01
C VAL A 32 -6.80 -30.56 -13.29
N PRO A 33 -5.72 -30.90 -14.00
CA PRO A 33 -4.54 -31.41 -13.33
C PRO A 33 -3.94 -30.28 -12.49
N ALA A 34 -3.66 -30.57 -11.22
CA ALA A 34 -3.01 -29.64 -10.29
C ALA A 34 -1.65 -29.11 -10.82
N THR A 35 -1.08 -29.78 -11.84
CA THR A 35 0.12 -29.38 -12.56
C THR A 35 -0.06 -28.12 -13.40
N ALA A 36 -1.26 -27.82 -13.92
CA ALA A 36 -1.51 -26.60 -14.69
C ALA A 36 -1.49 -25.35 -13.80
N GLY A 37 -2.01 -25.45 -12.56
CA GLY A 37 -1.94 -24.39 -11.55
C GLY A 37 -0.52 -24.16 -11.02
N ALA A 38 0.26 -25.24 -10.85
CA ALA A 38 1.67 -25.14 -10.45
C ALA A 38 2.57 -24.58 -11.57
N ALA A 39 2.36 -24.98 -12.83
CA ALA A 39 3.11 -24.47 -13.97
C ALA A 39 2.75 -22.99 -14.30
N ALA A 40 1.49 -22.59 -14.15
CA ALA A 40 1.09 -21.19 -14.29
C ALA A 40 1.63 -20.30 -13.15
N ARG A 41 1.74 -20.84 -11.92
CA ARG A 41 2.35 -20.14 -10.78
C ARG A 41 3.87 -20.06 -10.88
N ALA A 42 4.51 -21.03 -11.55
CA ALA A 42 5.92 -20.98 -11.93
C ALA A 42 6.24 -19.96 -13.06
N ALA A 43 5.22 -19.42 -13.74
CA ALA A 43 5.40 -18.40 -14.78
C ALA A 43 5.44 -16.95 -14.25
N LEU A 44 5.05 -16.72 -12.99
CA LEU A 44 4.99 -15.37 -12.40
C LEU A 44 6.31 -15.06 -11.69
N ARG A 45 7.19 -14.35 -12.39
CA ARG A 45 8.45 -13.87 -11.82
C ARG A 45 8.20 -12.92 -10.65
N PRO A 46 9.03 -12.99 -9.60
CA PRO A 46 8.86 -12.10 -8.47
C PRO A 46 9.31 -10.68 -8.81
N ILE A 47 8.74 -9.71 -8.11
CA ILE A 47 8.87 -8.27 -8.37
C ILE A 47 9.70 -7.64 -7.25
N VAL A 48 10.70 -6.83 -7.60
CA VAL A 48 11.43 -5.97 -6.68
C VAL A 48 11.14 -4.51 -7.00
N PHE A 49 10.59 -3.77 -6.04
CA PHE A 49 10.33 -2.34 -6.16
C PHE A 49 11.42 -1.50 -5.48
N VAL A 50 11.93 -0.49 -6.18
CA VAL A 50 12.94 0.47 -5.69
C VAL A 50 12.29 1.85 -5.59
N HIS A 51 12.19 2.36 -4.36
CA HIS A 51 11.48 3.62 -4.07
C HIS A 51 12.27 4.88 -4.43
N GLY A 52 11.58 6.02 -4.45
CA GLY A 52 12.15 7.33 -4.76
C GLY A 52 12.70 8.11 -3.56
N PHE A 53 13.03 9.38 -3.80
CA PHE A 53 13.46 10.33 -2.77
C PHE A 53 12.33 10.55 -1.75
N PHE A 54 12.66 10.43 -0.46
CA PHE A 54 11.68 10.46 0.65
C PHE A 54 10.60 9.36 0.56
N GLY A 55 10.85 8.34 -0.27
CA GLY A 55 9.97 7.20 -0.47
C GLY A 55 10.24 6.05 0.49
N SER A 56 9.42 5.01 0.34
CA SER A 56 9.57 3.70 0.97
C SER A 56 8.80 2.67 0.14
N GLY A 57 8.83 1.40 0.55
CA GLY A 57 8.03 0.35 -0.11
C GLY A 57 6.51 0.62 -0.08
N SER A 58 6.03 1.53 0.77
CA SER A 58 4.61 1.88 0.85
C SER A 58 4.01 2.38 -0.47
N GLN A 59 4.83 3.02 -1.32
CA GLN A 59 4.38 3.57 -2.61
C GLN A 59 3.93 2.47 -3.59
N PHE A 60 4.34 1.23 -3.37
CA PHE A 60 4.00 0.08 -4.21
C PHE A 60 3.09 -0.93 -3.49
N ALA A 61 2.69 -0.68 -2.25
CA ALA A 61 1.88 -1.61 -1.45
C ALA A 61 0.51 -1.89 -2.10
N THR A 62 -0.13 -0.89 -2.69
CA THR A 62 -1.39 -1.08 -3.43
C THR A 62 -1.18 -1.88 -4.71
N GLN A 63 -0.06 -1.67 -5.42
CA GLN A 63 0.26 -2.49 -6.59
C GLN A 63 0.51 -3.94 -6.18
N ALA A 64 1.20 -4.18 -5.08
CA ALA A 64 1.41 -5.52 -4.55
C ALA A 64 0.08 -6.24 -4.30
N LYS A 65 -0.90 -5.53 -3.71
CA LYS A 65 -2.26 -6.02 -3.49
C LYS A 65 -3.03 -6.27 -4.80
N ARG A 66 -2.84 -5.45 -5.83
CA ARG A 66 -3.45 -5.69 -7.16
C ARG A 66 -2.82 -6.87 -7.88
N PHE A 67 -1.49 -7.03 -7.85
CA PHE A 67 -0.82 -8.22 -8.37
C PHE A 67 -1.34 -9.49 -7.67
N ALA A 68 -1.46 -9.45 -6.35
CA ALA A 68 -2.04 -10.56 -5.59
C ALA A 68 -3.52 -10.80 -5.94
N SER A 69 -4.28 -9.76 -6.25
CA SER A 69 -5.66 -9.86 -6.76
C SER A 69 -5.76 -10.56 -8.11
N ASN A 70 -4.65 -10.67 -8.83
CA ASN A 70 -4.53 -11.32 -10.13
C ASN A 70 -3.65 -12.59 -10.08
N GLY A 71 -3.47 -13.17 -8.89
CA GLY A 71 -2.88 -14.51 -8.73
C GLY A 71 -1.39 -14.54 -8.37
N TYR A 72 -0.71 -13.39 -8.25
CA TYR A 72 0.64 -13.38 -7.69
C TYR A 72 0.62 -13.80 -6.21
N PRO A 73 1.54 -14.66 -5.76
CA PRO A 73 1.79 -14.83 -4.32
C PRO A 73 2.26 -13.49 -3.72
N ALA A 74 1.68 -13.06 -2.60
CA ALA A 74 2.11 -11.81 -1.95
C ALA A 74 3.60 -11.82 -1.58
N SER A 75 4.17 -12.98 -1.29
CA SER A 75 5.60 -13.18 -1.00
C SER A 75 6.52 -12.96 -2.21
N HIS A 76 5.98 -12.93 -3.44
CA HIS A 76 6.76 -12.65 -4.65
C HIS A 76 7.07 -11.16 -4.82
N ILE A 77 6.56 -10.28 -3.96
CA ILE A 77 6.72 -8.84 -4.12
C ILE A 77 7.54 -8.32 -2.95
N GLN A 78 8.71 -7.78 -3.26
CA GLN A 78 9.69 -7.30 -2.30
C GLN A 78 10.06 -5.85 -2.60
N TYR A 79 10.64 -5.18 -1.61
CA TYR A 79 10.93 -3.76 -1.66
C TYR A 79 12.41 -3.55 -1.32
N GLU A 80 13.13 -2.87 -2.20
CA GLU A 80 14.46 -2.37 -1.90
C GLU A 80 14.33 -0.99 -1.24
N GLU A 81 14.77 -0.92 0.01
CA GLU A 81 14.62 0.26 0.84
C GLU A 81 15.97 0.70 1.38
N TYR A 82 16.23 2.00 1.25
CA TYR A 82 17.52 2.60 1.52
C TYR A 82 17.34 4.05 2.00
N ASP A 83 18.40 4.64 2.52
CA ASP A 83 18.43 6.07 2.80
C ASP A 83 18.57 6.84 1.50
N SER A 84 17.46 7.43 1.07
CA SER A 84 17.40 8.22 -0.16
C SER A 84 18.17 9.55 -0.09
N LEU A 85 18.62 9.96 1.10
CA LEU A 85 19.58 11.05 1.29
C LEU A 85 21.03 10.60 1.14
N PHE A 86 21.30 9.29 1.10
CA PHE A 86 22.63 8.69 1.08
C PHE A 86 23.54 9.14 2.23
N VAL A 87 22.97 9.35 3.43
CA VAL A 87 23.73 9.65 4.64
C VAL A 87 24.21 8.37 5.30
N SER A 88 23.37 7.33 5.34
CA SER A 88 23.72 6.05 5.97
C SER A 88 24.18 4.95 5.01
N ASN A 89 24.04 5.14 3.70
CA ASN A 89 24.51 4.22 2.68
C ASN A 89 24.99 4.99 1.44
N THR A 90 25.92 4.40 0.73
CA THR A 90 26.34 4.79 -0.62
C THR A 90 25.41 4.18 -1.67
N ARG A 91 25.50 4.63 -2.92
CA ARG A 91 24.78 3.99 -4.03
C ARG A 91 25.25 2.56 -4.27
N GLU A 92 26.56 2.32 -4.26
CA GLU A 92 27.13 0.99 -4.46
C GLU A 92 26.62 -0.03 -3.42
N GLU A 93 26.48 0.38 -2.16
CA GLU A 93 25.89 -0.47 -1.11
C GLU A 93 24.42 -0.80 -1.38
N VAL A 94 23.65 0.13 -1.97
CA VAL A 94 22.26 -0.13 -2.40
C VAL A 94 22.23 -1.12 -3.57
N LEU A 95 23.11 -0.97 -4.56
CA LEU A 95 23.20 -1.92 -5.67
C LEU A 95 23.57 -3.33 -5.18
N ALA A 96 24.51 -3.44 -4.24
CA ALA A 96 24.89 -4.71 -3.62
C ALA A 96 23.78 -5.29 -2.74
N SER A 97 22.96 -4.44 -2.11
CA SER A 97 21.75 -4.87 -1.37
C SER A 97 20.70 -5.43 -2.33
N LEU A 98 20.48 -4.75 -3.45
CA LEU A 98 19.59 -5.22 -4.52
C LEU A 98 20.04 -6.57 -5.10
N ASP A 99 21.35 -6.79 -5.31
CA ASP A 99 21.90 -8.10 -5.71
C ASP A 99 21.48 -9.21 -4.72
N ARG A 100 21.68 -8.99 -3.42
CA ARG A 100 21.32 -9.97 -2.38
C ARG A 100 19.82 -10.24 -2.37
N ARG A 101 18.99 -9.20 -2.49
CA ARG A 101 17.53 -9.33 -2.50
C ARG A 101 17.05 -10.13 -3.71
N ILE A 102 17.57 -9.83 -4.91
CA ILE A 102 17.24 -10.54 -6.14
C ILE A 102 17.65 -12.01 -6.03
N ALA A 103 18.86 -12.30 -5.54
CA ALA A 103 19.34 -13.66 -5.34
C ALA A 103 18.46 -14.45 -4.34
N GLN A 104 18.11 -13.85 -3.20
CA GLN A 104 17.22 -14.47 -2.20
C GLN A 104 15.83 -14.75 -2.78
N LEU A 105 15.29 -13.83 -3.57
CA LEU A 105 13.96 -13.95 -4.14
C LEU A 105 13.92 -15.03 -5.23
N LYS A 106 14.94 -15.09 -6.09
CA LYS A 106 15.12 -16.20 -7.06
C LYS A 106 15.25 -17.54 -6.35
N ALA A 107 16.05 -17.62 -5.28
CA ALA A 107 16.21 -18.85 -4.50
C ALA A 107 14.90 -19.30 -3.82
N ALA A 108 14.13 -18.36 -3.27
CA ALA A 108 12.88 -18.66 -2.57
C ALA A 108 11.73 -19.04 -3.51
N THR A 109 11.73 -18.55 -4.75
CA THR A 109 10.63 -18.74 -5.71
C THR A 109 10.95 -19.76 -6.80
N GLY A 110 12.23 -20.08 -7.00
CA GLY A 110 12.70 -20.88 -8.13
C GLY A 110 12.73 -20.13 -9.46
N ALA A 111 12.50 -18.81 -9.47
CA ALA A 111 12.52 -18.01 -10.68
C ALA A 111 13.93 -17.82 -11.25
N ASP A 112 14.04 -17.82 -12.57
CA ASP A 112 15.28 -17.58 -13.32
C ASP A 112 15.71 -16.11 -13.28
N LYS A 113 14.73 -15.20 -13.23
CA LYS A 113 14.87 -13.75 -13.23
C LYS A 113 13.79 -13.09 -12.37
N VAL A 114 13.95 -11.79 -12.13
CA VAL A 114 12.96 -10.95 -11.46
C VAL A 114 12.39 -9.89 -12.41
N GLU A 115 11.25 -9.31 -12.03
CA GLU A 115 10.79 -8.04 -12.58
C GLU A 115 11.31 -6.89 -11.68
N LEU A 116 11.91 -5.87 -12.27
CA LEU A 116 12.43 -4.70 -11.53
C LEU A 116 11.55 -3.48 -11.79
N VAL A 117 11.15 -2.78 -10.73
CA VAL A 117 10.34 -1.57 -10.82
C VAL A 117 11.01 -0.45 -10.05
N GLY A 118 11.32 0.67 -10.71
CA GLY A 118 11.84 1.87 -10.07
C GLY A 118 10.82 3.02 -10.12
N HIS A 119 10.72 3.82 -9.07
CA HIS A 119 9.93 5.06 -9.06
C HIS A 119 10.79 6.27 -8.73
N SER A 120 10.64 7.37 -9.49
CA SER A 120 11.34 8.64 -9.24
C SER A 120 12.87 8.44 -9.11
N LEU A 121 13.53 8.84 -8.02
CA LEU A 121 14.95 8.55 -7.78
C LEU A 121 15.29 7.04 -7.90
N GLY A 122 14.37 6.15 -7.53
CA GLY A 122 14.54 4.71 -7.64
C GLY A 122 14.73 4.23 -9.07
N THR A 123 14.28 5.01 -10.08
CA THR A 123 14.62 4.73 -11.47
C THR A 123 16.09 4.99 -11.77
N SER A 124 16.69 6.05 -11.19
CA SER A 124 18.12 6.30 -11.37
C SER A 124 18.94 5.15 -10.79
N ILE A 125 18.55 4.65 -9.61
CA ILE A 125 19.19 3.49 -8.96
C ILE A 125 19.00 2.21 -9.79
N SER A 126 17.80 1.98 -10.30
CA SER A 126 17.51 0.81 -11.14
C SER A 126 18.28 0.84 -12.46
N GLN A 127 18.36 2.00 -13.12
CA GLN A 127 19.14 2.13 -14.36
C GLN A 127 20.65 2.00 -14.11
N GLU A 128 21.15 2.55 -13.00
CA GLU A 128 22.55 2.36 -12.57
C GLU A 128 22.85 0.88 -12.32
N TYR A 129 21.96 0.18 -11.61
CA TYR A 129 22.04 -1.27 -11.40
C TYR A 129 22.16 -2.04 -12.73
N LEU A 130 21.22 -1.81 -13.65
CA LEU A 130 21.13 -2.51 -14.93
C LEU A 130 22.32 -2.22 -15.85
N ASN A 131 22.84 -0.99 -15.84
CA ASN A 131 23.97 -0.59 -16.68
C ASN A 131 25.34 -0.97 -16.09
N SER A 132 25.41 -1.30 -14.80
CA SER A 132 26.68 -1.55 -14.11
C SER A 132 27.38 -2.86 -14.51
N SER A 133 26.63 -3.91 -14.89
CA SER A 133 27.21 -5.13 -15.43
C SER A 133 26.20 -5.98 -16.24
N PRO A 134 26.66 -6.75 -17.25
CA PRO A 134 25.82 -7.71 -17.95
C PRO A 134 25.19 -8.77 -17.04
N GLN A 135 25.86 -9.13 -15.94
CA GLN A 135 25.35 -10.11 -14.97
C GLN A 135 24.13 -9.58 -14.22
N ARG A 136 24.19 -8.33 -13.74
CA ARG A 136 23.03 -7.67 -13.08
C ARG A 136 21.86 -7.53 -14.04
N ALA A 137 22.11 -7.12 -15.29
CA ALA A 137 21.07 -7.06 -16.31
C ALA A 137 20.48 -8.45 -16.64
N ALA A 138 21.30 -9.50 -16.66
CA ALA A 138 20.85 -10.86 -16.99
C ALA A 138 19.85 -11.42 -15.96
N ASP A 139 19.90 -10.97 -14.70
CA ASP A 139 18.99 -11.38 -13.63
C ASP A 139 17.61 -10.71 -13.69
N VAL A 140 17.41 -9.73 -14.58
CA VAL A 140 16.15 -9.00 -14.74
C VAL A 140 15.47 -9.38 -16.07
N ALA A 141 14.19 -9.74 -16.00
CA ALA A 141 13.38 -10.10 -17.16
C ALA A 141 12.84 -8.85 -17.85
N HIS A 142 12.18 -7.98 -17.08
CA HIS A 142 11.74 -6.67 -17.54
C HIS A 142 12.01 -5.60 -16.49
N TYR A 143 12.14 -4.36 -16.97
CA TYR A 143 12.29 -3.16 -16.14
C TYR A 143 11.09 -2.23 -16.35
N VAL A 144 10.52 -1.73 -15.26
CA VAL A 144 9.52 -0.66 -15.28
C VAL A 144 10.10 0.60 -14.65
N ASN A 145 10.07 1.69 -15.41
CA ASN A 145 10.50 3.02 -15.02
C ASN A 145 9.28 3.91 -14.76
N ILE A 146 8.94 4.17 -13.50
CA ILE A 146 7.79 5.00 -13.12
C ILE A 146 8.25 6.43 -12.84
N ASP A 147 7.85 7.35 -13.72
CA ASP A 147 8.02 8.80 -13.66
C ASP A 147 9.38 9.28 -13.11
N GLY A 148 10.46 8.94 -13.81
CA GLY A 148 11.82 9.18 -13.34
C GLY A 148 12.83 9.48 -14.45
N THR A 149 13.97 8.81 -14.41
CA THR A 149 15.11 9.05 -15.29
C THR A 149 14.78 8.65 -16.73
N THR A 150 15.03 9.55 -17.68
CA THR A 150 15.02 9.25 -19.13
C THR A 150 16.32 8.57 -19.53
N ALA A 151 16.36 7.91 -20.69
CA ALA A 151 17.57 7.28 -21.20
C ALA A 151 17.57 7.22 -22.73
N THR A 152 18.76 7.26 -23.32
CA THR A 152 18.94 7.21 -24.78
C THR A 152 19.01 5.79 -25.35
N SER A 153 18.85 4.78 -24.50
CA SER A 153 18.75 3.37 -24.83
C SER A 153 18.05 2.60 -23.70
N LEU A 154 17.69 1.34 -23.95
CA LEU A 154 17.22 0.41 -22.92
C LEU A 154 18.29 0.21 -21.83
N PRO A 155 18.00 0.49 -20.54
CA PRO A 155 18.93 0.24 -19.45
C PRO A 155 19.36 -1.23 -19.38
N GLY A 156 20.67 -1.48 -19.46
CA GLY A 156 21.25 -2.83 -19.51
C GLY A 156 20.81 -3.68 -20.71
N GLY A 157 20.17 -3.08 -21.72
CA GLY A 157 19.50 -3.81 -22.81
C GLY A 157 18.24 -4.57 -22.37
N VAL A 158 17.73 -4.33 -21.16
CA VAL A 158 16.55 -5.02 -20.61
C VAL A 158 15.27 -4.44 -21.22
N PRO A 159 14.30 -5.29 -21.66
CA PRO A 159 13.00 -4.82 -22.08
C PRO A 159 12.37 -3.87 -21.06
N THR A 160 12.04 -2.65 -21.50
CA THR A 160 11.63 -1.58 -20.59
C THR A 160 10.24 -1.04 -20.93
N LEU A 161 9.43 -0.85 -19.89
CA LEU A 161 8.23 -0.03 -19.89
C LEU A 161 8.52 1.26 -19.12
N ALA A 162 8.27 2.41 -19.72
CA ALA A 162 8.38 3.70 -19.08
C ALA A 162 7.00 4.34 -18.92
N LEU A 163 6.61 4.65 -17.69
CA LEU A 163 5.36 5.32 -17.34
C LEU A 163 5.69 6.78 -16.99
N TRP A 164 4.98 7.73 -17.62
CA TRP A 164 5.23 9.16 -17.48
C TRP A 164 3.97 9.86 -16.96
N ALA A 165 4.05 10.51 -15.81
CA ALA A 165 2.95 11.22 -15.19
C ALA A 165 2.76 12.63 -15.80
N GLU A 166 1.94 13.47 -15.18
CA GLU A 166 1.76 14.87 -15.55
C GLU A 166 3.08 15.65 -15.69
N GLY A 167 3.19 16.50 -16.74
CA GLY A 167 4.36 17.35 -16.98
C GLY A 167 5.57 16.60 -17.56
N ARG A 168 5.34 15.41 -18.12
CA ARG A 168 6.37 14.50 -18.67
C ARG A 168 6.02 14.01 -20.06
N GLU A 169 5.28 14.82 -20.80
CA GLU A 169 4.74 14.51 -22.13
C GLU A 169 5.86 14.22 -23.16
N ASP A 170 7.00 14.89 -23.04
CA ASP A 170 8.16 14.70 -23.92
C ASP A 170 9.23 13.75 -23.33
N SER A 171 8.99 13.19 -22.14
CA SER A 171 9.95 12.28 -21.51
C SER A 171 9.95 10.92 -22.20
N THR A 172 11.14 10.34 -22.41
CA THR A 172 11.27 9.06 -23.11
C THR A 172 12.46 8.24 -22.64
N ILE A 173 12.33 6.91 -22.75
CA ILE A 173 13.45 5.99 -22.84
C ILE A 173 13.48 5.42 -24.26
N THR A 174 14.54 5.69 -25.01
CA THR A 174 14.67 5.23 -26.41
C THR A 174 14.67 3.71 -26.46
N GLY A 175 13.77 3.14 -27.26
CA GLY A 175 13.59 1.70 -27.43
C GLY A 175 12.65 1.04 -26.40
N ALA A 176 12.22 1.77 -25.36
CA ALA A 176 11.22 1.29 -24.42
C ALA A 176 9.80 1.45 -24.98
N THR A 177 8.84 0.73 -24.38
CA THR A 177 7.42 1.09 -24.48
C THR A 177 7.19 2.30 -23.58
N ASN A 178 6.85 3.46 -24.14
CA ASN A 178 6.60 4.69 -23.38
C ASN A 178 5.09 4.94 -23.30
N VAL A 179 4.55 5.03 -22.08
CA VAL A 179 3.13 5.28 -21.80
C VAL A 179 3.00 6.57 -21.01
N HIS A 180 2.25 7.52 -21.55
CA HIS A 180 2.02 8.83 -20.92
C HIS A 180 0.64 8.85 -20.26
N LEU A 181 0.61 9.19 -18.98
CA LEU A 181 -0.55 9.23 -18.10
C LEU A 181 -0.68 10.65 -17.51
N PRO A 182 -1.01 11.66 -18.34
CA PRO A 182 -0.93 13.08 -17.98
C PRO A 182 -1.95 13.52 -16.91
N ASN A 183 -2.90 12.65 -16.58
CA ASN A 183 -3.91 12.90 -15.55
C ASN A 183 -3.54 12.31 -14.18
N GLU A 184 -2.38 11.66 -14.07
CA GLU A 184 -1.86 11.12 -12.81
C GLU A 184 -0.75 12.03 -12.29
N SER A 185 -0.74 12.27 -10.97
CA SER A 185 0.38 12.95 -10.32
C SER A 185 1.56 12.02 -10.05
N HIS A 186 2.69 12.60 -9.65
CA HIS A 186 3.98 11.92 -9.52
C HIS A 186 3.95 10.63 -8.67
N VAL A 187 3.40 10.68 -7.45
CA VAL A 187 3.29 9.52 -6.55
C VAL A 187 2.06 8.67 -6.89
N GLU A 188 0.95 9.29 -7.29
CA GLU A 188 -0.22 8.57 -7.82
C GLU A 188 0.17 7.62 -8.97
N ASN A 189 1.10 8.01 -9.83
CA ASN A 189 1.55 7.18 -10.94
C ASN A 189 2.21 5.86 -10.49
N ALA A 190 2.79 5.81 -9.28
CA ALA A 190 3.31 4.56 -8.70
C ALA A 190 2.20 3.64 -8.17
N SER A 191 1.05 4.19 -7.80
CA SER A 191 -0.06 3.48 -7.13
C SER A 191 -1.36 3.45 -7.94
N SER A 192 -1.38 3.92 -9.20
CA SER A 192 -2.60 4.03 -10.00
C SER A 192 -3.06 2.69 -10.61
N PRO A 193 -4.37 2.51 -10.85
CA PRO A 193 -4.90 1.36 -11.59
C PRO A 193 -4.39 1.26 -13.03
N ALA A 194 -4.12 2.40 -13.70
CA ALA A 194 -3.64 2.41 -15.09
C ALA A 194 -2.18 1.96 -15.16
N SER A 195 -1.31 2.46 -14.26
CA SER A 195 0.06 1.96 -14.13
C SER A 195 0.08 0.47 -13.81
N PHE A 196 -0.80 -0.01 -12.92
CA PHE A 196 -0.93 -1.43 -12.65
C PHE A 196 -1.25 -2.25 -13.92
N ALA A 197 -2.26 -1.83 -14.68
CA ALA A 197 -2.69 -2.55 -15.87
C ALA A 197 -1.56 -2.62 -16.91
N ALA A 198 -0.84 -1.50 -17.13
CA ALA A 198 0.31 -1.45 -18.02
C ALA A 198 1.45 -2.38 -17.55
N MET A 199 1.81 -2.34 -16.27
CA MET A 199 2.84 -3.22 -15.71
C MET A 199 2.45 -4.70 -15.82
N TYR A 200 1.22 -5.04 -15.47
CA TYR A 200 0.74 -6.42 -15.49
C TYR A 200 0.73 -6.99 -16.91
N GLU A 201 0.23 -6.21 -17.88
CA GLU A 201 0.24 -6.62 -19.29
C GLU A 201 1.65 -6.74 -19.85
N PHE A 202 2.56 -5.84 -19.46
CA PHE A 202 3.96 -5.89 -19.85
C PHE A 202 4.69 -7.13 -19.31
N PHE A 203 4.49 -7.48 -18.04
CA PHE A 203 5.13 -8.64 -17.43
C PHE A 203 4.56 -9.98 -17.91
N THR A 204 3.25 -10.04 -18.15
CA THR A 204 2.55 -11.33 -18.38
C THR A 204 2.09 -11.56 -19.81
N GLY A 205 2.16 -10.52 -20.66
CA GLY A 205 1.59 -10.53 -22.02
C GLY A 205 0.06 -10.58 -22.06
N ARG A 206 -0.62 -10.36 -20.93
CA ARG A 206 -2.09 -10.45 -20.81
C ARG A 206 -2.61 -9.33 -19.93
N LYS A 207 -3.79 -8.81 -20.25
CA LYS A 207 -4.48 -7.84 -19.38
C LYS A 207 -4.83 -8.47 -18.02
N PRO A 208 -4.78 -7.70 -16.92
CA PRO A 208 -5.23 -8.20 -15.63
C PRO A 208 -6.74 -8.48 -15.64
N GLN A 209 -7.18 -9.43 -14.82
CA GLN A 209 -8.59 -9.71 -14.61
C GLN A 209 -9.30 -8.56 -13.89
N THR A 210 -8.58 -7.85 -13.02
CA THR A 210 -9.09 -6.70 -12.28
C THR A 210 -7.98 -5.73 -11.94
N THR A 211 -8.28 -4.43 -11.91
CA THR A 211 -7.37 -3.40 -11.38
C THR A 211 -7.73 -2.98 -9.95
N GLN A 212 -8.71 -3.65 -9.34
CA GLN A 212 -9.14 -3.40 -7.96
C GLN A 212 -8.36 -4.27 -6.97
N VAL A 213 -8.26 -3.81 -5.73
CA VAL A 213 -7.83 -4.64 -4.60
C VAL A 213 -9.00 -5.53 -4.18
N VAL A 214 -8.97 -6.78 -4.60
CA VAL A 214 -10.02 -7.75 -4.27
C VAL A 214 -9.80 -8.26 -2.85
N ALA A 215 -10.85 -8.30 -2.04
CA ALA A 215 -10.77 -8.85 -0.69
C ALA A 215 -10.44 -10.35 -0.71
N GLU A 216 -9.50 -10.76 0.13
CA GLU A 216 -9.17 -12.17 0.36
C GLU A 216 -10.20 -12.78 1.31
N GLN A 217 -10.62 -14.01 1.03
CA GLN A 217 -11.54 -14.72 1.91
C GLN A 217 -10.79 -15.34 3.08
N GLY A 218 -11.35 -15.21 4.28
CA GLY A 218 -10.77 -15.77 5.51
C GLY A 218 -9.73 -14.87 6.16
N GLU A 219 -8.78 -15.49 6.83
CA GLU A 219 -7.71 -14.82 7.56
C GLU A 219 -6.63 -14.32 6.60
N ILE A 220 -6.16 -13.09 6.83
CA ILE A 220 -5.08 -12.48 6.06
C ILE A 220 -3.79 -12.46 6.87
N GLN A 221 -2.65 -12.24 6.20
CA GLN A 221 -1.38 -11.99 6.87
C GLN A 221 -0.96 -10.54 6.71
N LEU A 222 -0.53 -9.92 7.82
CA LEU A 222 0.05 -8.58 7.83
C LEU A 222 1.51 -8.66 8.27
N ALA A 223 2.39 -8.07 7.47
CA ALA A 223 3.81 -7.91 7.76
C ALA A 223 4.30 -6.59 7.20
N GLY A 224 5.46 -6.13 7.66
CA GLY A 224 5.94 -4.84 7.24
C GLY A 224 7.26 -4.43 7.86
N ARG A 225 7.56 -3.14 7.73
CA ARG A 225 8.70 -2.51 8.37
C ARG A 225 8.30 -1.26 9.13
N ALA A 226 8.79 -1.15 10.37
CA ALA A 226 8.84 0.12 11.09
C ALA A 226 10.20 0.75 10.82
N VAL A 227 10.21 1.99 10.33
CA VAL A 227 11.44 2.66 9.88
C VAL A 227 11.41 4.14 10.18
N ARG A 228 12.60 4.76 10.21
CA ARG A 228 12.76 6.21 10.37
C ARG A 228 12.60 6.91 9.03
N PHE A 229 11.74 7.92 8.98
CA PHE A 229 11.63 8.79 7.82
C PHE A 229 12.72 9.87 7.84
N PRO A 230 13.37 10.20 6.69
CA PRO A 230 13.25 9.56 5.37
C PRO A 230 14.31 8.48 5.10
N SER A 231 15.12 8.11 6.10
CA SER A 231 16.30 7.24 5.92
C SER A 231 15.98 5.75 5.74
N ASN A 232 14.76 5.32 6.05
CA ASN A 232 14.32 3.92 6.08
C ASN A 232 15.18 3.00 6.98
N THR A 233 15.88 3.59 7.94
CA THR A 233 16.68 2.86 8.93
C THR A 233 15.80 2.36 10.08
N SER A 234 16.24 1.31 10.78
CA SER A 234 15.48 0.74 11.89
C SER A 234 15.29 1.77 13.02
N PRO A 235 14.11 1.78 13.68
CA PRO A 235 13.84 2.58 14.86
C PRO A 235 14.52 2.02 16.13
N GLY A 236 15.32 0.95 16.03
CA GLY A 236 16.06 0.37 17.14
C GLY A 236 15.25 -0.70 17.86
N ASP A 237 15.05 -0.55 19.17
CA ASP A 237 14.39 -1.54 20.02
C ASP A 237 12.86 -1.45 20.05
N ALA A 238 12.28 -0.89 18.99
CA ALA A 238 10.86 -0.60 18.95
C ALA A 238 9.99 -1.84 19.11
N VAL A 239 8.82 -1.65 19.71
CA VAL A 239 7.75 -2.66 19.83
C VAL A 239 6.53 -2.14 19.08
N VAL A 240 5.91 -3.03 18.30
CA VAL A 240 4.65 -2.80 17.60
C VAL A 240 3.55 -3.59 18.31
N ASP A 241 2.64 -2.88 18.95
CA ASP A 241 1.40 -3.43 19.49
C ASP A 241 0.25 -3.17 18.51
N VAL A 242 -0.48 -4.21 18.14
CA VAL A 242 -1.58 -4.15 17.18
C VAL A 242 -2.90 -4.33 17.91
N PHE A 243 -3.86 -3.43 17.65
CA PHE A 243 -5.20 -3.49 18.21
C PHE A 243 -6.24 -3.39 17.09
N GLU A 244 -7.30 -4.18 17.19
CA GLU A 244 -8.53 -3.88 16.46
C GLU A 244 -9.25 -2.73 17.14
N VAL A 245 -9.74 -1.76 16.34
CA VAL A 245 -10.43 -0.58 16.84
C VAL A 245 -11.86 -0.50 16.32
N ASP A 246 -12.75 0.04 17.15
CA ASP A 246 -14.11 0.39 16.76
C ASP A 246 -14.05 1.52 15.72
N PRO A 247 -14.63 1.36 14.52
CA PRO A 247 -14.50 2.34 13.44
C PRO A 247 -15.25 3.66 13.72
N ALA A 248 -16.23 3.67 14.62
CA ALA A 248 -16.99 4.87 14.94
C ALA A 248 -16.25 5.77 15.95
N THR A 249 -15.38 5.19 16.79
CA THR A 249 -14.73 5.88 17.91
C THR A 249 -13.20 5.85 17.87
N GLY A 250 -12.60 4.96 17.10
CA GLY A 250 -11.16 4.71 17.09
C GLY A 250 -10.63 4.02 18.35
N ARG A 251 -11.50 3.60 19.26
CA ARG A 251 -11.10 2.97 20.53
C ARG A 251 -10.80 1.50 20.32
N ARG A 252 -9.80 1.01 21.04
CA ARG A 252 -9.43 -0.42 21.07
C ARG A 252 -10.60 -1.25 21.54
N THR A 253 -10.87 -2.33 20.82
CA THR A 253 -11.93 -3.31 21.15
C THR A 253 -11.54 -4.20 22.34
N THR A 254 -10.24 -4.34 22.60
CA THR A 254 -9.66 -5.09 23.71
C THR A 254 -8.63 -4.26 24.46
N GLN A 255 -8.40 -4.58 25.74
CA GLN A 255 -7.34 -3.92 26.54
C GLN A 255 -5.93 -4.36 26.12
N GLN A 256 -5.77 -5.65 25.82
CA GLN A 256 -4.51 -6.22 25.37
C GLN A 256 -4.41 -6.17 23.83
N PRO A 257 -3.21 -5.98 23.27
CA PRO A 257 -3.03 -6.06 21.83
C PRO A 257 -3.33 -7.47 21.32
N ILE A 258 -3.89 -7.55 20.11
CA ILE A 258 -4.09 -8.83 19.43
C ILE A 258 -2.75 -9.45 18.99
N GLN A 259 -1.72 -8.61 18.86
CA GLN A 259 -0.36 -9.00 18.55
C GLN A 259 0.61 -7.96 19.10
N SER A 260 1.68 -8.41 19.75
CA SER A 260 2.81 -7.56 20.18
C SER A 260 4.10 -8.13 19.62
N MET A 261 4.89 -7.30 18.93
CA MET A 261 6.10 -7.74 18.21
C MET A 261 7.25 -6.78 18.45
N ARG A 262 8.42 -7.32 18.79
CA ARG A 262 9.66 -6.56 18.71
C ARG A 262 10.06 -6.38 17.25
N VAL A 263 10.40 -5.15 16.90
CA VAL A 263 10.93 -4.82 15.57
C VAL A 263 12.33 -5.42 15.43
N SER A 264 12.57 -6.05 14.29
CA SER A 264 13.85 -6.66 13.95
C SER A 264 14.93 -5.60 13.67
N ALA A 265 16.20 -6.00 13.65
CA ALA A 265 17.31 -5.08 13.43
C ALA A 265 17.22 -4.34 12.08
N ASP A 266 16.59 -4.95 11.07
CA ASP A 266 16.31 -4.37 9.75
C ASP A 266 14.99 -3.58 9.71
N GLY A 267 14.29 -3.42 10.83
CA GLY A 267 12.99 -2.75 10.90
C GLY A 267 11.78 -3.67 10.66
N SER A 268 11.98 -4.95 10.32
CA SER A 268 10.89 -5.86 9.98
C SER A 268 10.05 -6.28 11.18
N PHE A 269 8.73 -6.44 10.97
CA PHE A 269 7.78 -7.05 11.91
C PHE A 269 6.81 -7.98 11.18
N GLY A 270 6.18 -8.90 11.92
CA GLY A 270 5.28 -9.91 11.37
C GLY A 270 6.01 -11.04 10.65
N PRO A 271 5.30 -11.85 9.84
CA PRO A 271 3.86 -11.79 9.62
C PRO A 271 3.05 -12.17 10.86
N PHE A 272 1.84 -11.63 10.98
CA PHE A 272 0.83 -12.08 11.93
C PHE A 272 -0.53 -12.18 11.24
N ARG A 273 -1.43 -12.93 11.87
CA ARG A 273 -2.78 -13.19 11.38
C ARG A 273 -3.72 -12.04 11.71
N ALA A 274 -4.55 -11.63 10.76
CA ALA A 274 -5.47 -10.52 10.93
C ALA A 274 -6.78 -10.73 10.14
N SER A 275 -7.77 -9.90 10.43
CA SER A 275 -9.03 -9.79 9.70
C SER A 275 -8.90 -8.77 8.56
N GLY A 276 -9.31 -9.15 7.35
CA GLY A 276 -9.31 -8.24 6.19
C GLY A 276 -10.36 -7.12 6.28
N SER A 277 -11.31 -7.18 7.21
CA SER A 277 -12.40 -6.20 7.35
C SER A 277 -12.30 -5.31 8.59
N ALA A 278 -11.37 -5.57 9.50
CA ALA A 278 -11.21 -4.79 10.72
C ALA A 278 -10.40 -3.50 10.47
N TYR A 279 -10.63 -2.50 11.32
CA TYR A 279 -9.78 -1.32 11.42
C TYR A 279 -8.73 -1.56 12.49
N TYR A 280 -7.51 -1.06 12.25
CA TYR A 280 -6.36 -1.33 13.12
C TYR A 280 -5.69 -0.06 13.62
N GLU A 281 -5.30 -0.08 14.89
CA GLU A 281 -4.26 0.77 15.48
C GLU A 281 -2.98 -0.05 15.58
N PHE A 282 -1.90 0.45 14.99
CA PHE A 282 -0.54 0.00 15.25
C PHE A 282 0.12 1.02 16.17
N ARG A 283 0.37 0.64 17.41
CA ARG A 283 1.12 1.47 18.36
C ARG A 283 2.59 1.08 18.33
N LEU A 284 3.45 2.01 17.94
CA LEU A 284 4.89 1.89 18.00
C LEU A 284 5.43 2.60 19.25
N THR A 285 6.21 1.88 20.07
CA THR A 285 6.87 2.41 21.27
C THR A 285 8.36 2.05 21.27
N ARG A 286 9.20 2.86 21.91
CA ARG A 286 10.63 2.62 22.09
C ARG A 286 11.04 2.92 23.53
N SER A 287 12.13 2.32 24.01
CA SER A 287 12.57 2.56 25.40
C SER A 287 13.31 3.89 25.57
N ASP A 288 13.77 4.50 24.47
CA ASP A 288 14.54 5.75 24.47
C ASP A 288 13.67 7.02 24.49
N THR A 289 12.35 6.87 24.50
CA THR A 289 11.41 8.00 24.53
C THR A 289 10.05 7.65 25.11
N ASP A 290 9.41 8.61 25.78
CA ASP A 290 8.03 8.51 26.24
C ASP A 290 6.99 8.74 25.12
N GLN A 291 7.43 9.07 23.90
CA GLN A 291 6.54 9.26 22.75
C GLN A 291 5.99 7.93 22.24
N GLN A 292 4.67 7.81 22.23
CA GLN A 292 3.95 6.71 21.62
C GLN A 292 3.42 7.13 20.25
N HIS A 293 3.72 6.36 19.19
CA HIS A 293 3.22 6.64 17.84
C HIS A 293 2.07 5.71 17.50
N HIS A 294 0.89 6.27 17.28
CA HIS A 294 -0.33 5.56 16.91
C HIS A 294 -0.58 5.70 15.41
N LEU A 295 -0.57 4.59 14.68
CA LEU A 295 -0.81 4.54 13.24
C LEU A 295 -2.13 3.83 12.95
N TYR A 296 -3.06 4.54 12.33
CA TYR A 296 -4.39 4.04 12.00
C TYR A 296 -4.48 3.71 10.52
N PHE A 297 -5.15 2.60 10.20
CA PHE A 297 -5.32 2.10 8.84
C PHE A 297 -6.78 1.78 8.55
N GLU A 298 -7.19 2.03 7.31
CA GLU A 298 -8.38 1.39 6.72
C GLU A 298 -8.22 -0.14 6.68
N PRO A 299 -9.32 -0.91 6.54
CA PRO A 299 -9.23 -2.36 6.43
C PRO A 299 -8.33 -2.80 5.27
N PHE A 300 -7.38 -3.70 5.54
CA PHE A 300 -6.37 -4.13 4.57
C PHE A 300 -6.94 -4.94 3.40
N ARG A 301 -8.15 -5.51 3.56
CA ARG A 301 -8.91 -6.34 2.60
C ARG A 301 -8.26 -7.67 2.22
N ARG A 302 -6.93 -7.77 2.23
CA ARG A 302 -6.18 -8.97 1.85
C ARG A 302 -4.80 -8.97 2.51
N THR A 303 -4.08 -10.07 2.36
CA THR A 303 -2.69 -10.18 2.81
C THR A 303 -1.85 -9.00 2.29
N ASP A 304 -1.17 -8.32 3.22
CA ASP A 304 -0.31 -7.17 2.97
C ASP A 304 1.02 -7.37 3.71
N LEU A 305 2.06 -7.73 2.95
CA LEU A 305 3.42 -7.92 3.46
C LEU A 305 4.27 -6.64 3.26
N GLY A 306 3.60 -5.53 2.94
CA GLY A 306 4.19 -4.26 2.56
C GLY A 306 3.86 -3.10 3.51
N VAL A 307 3.38 -3.35 4.73
CA VAL A 307 2.97 -2.29 5.65
C VAL A 307 4.17 -1.47 6.11
N ARG A 308 4.15 -0.14 5.96
CA ARG A 308 5.21 0.74 6.48
C ARG A 308 4.72 1.59 7.63
N LEU A 309 5.41 1.50 8.76
CA LEU A 309 5.21 2.38 9.91
C LEU A 309 6.33 3.42 9.89
N LEU A 310 6.08 4.54 9.19
CA LEU A 310 7.03 5.64 9.06
C LEU A 310 7.06 6.45 10.35
N SER A 311 8.16 6.36 11.08
CA SER A 311 8.36 7.01 12.37
C SER A 311 9.36 8.17 12.27
N SER A 312 9.34 9.06 13.25
CA SER A 312 10.34 10.11 13.42
C SER A 312 10.91 10.08 14.83
N ASP A 313 12.14 10.57 14.99
CA ASP A 313 12.69 10.79 16.32
C ASP A 313 12.14 12.05 16.94
N PRO A 314 11.65 12.01 18.19
CA PRO A 314 11.20 13.18 18.91
C PRO A 314 12.25 14.29 18.92
N GLY A 315 11.84 15.49 18.52
CA GLY A 315 12.71 16.65 18.42
C GLY A 315 13.81 16.50 17.36
N ARG A 316 13.64 15.67 16.32
CA ARG A 316 14.56 15.57 15.16
C ARG A 316 13.79 15.59 13.84
N GLY A 317 14.48 15.93 12.75
CA GLY A 317 13.88 15.94 11.41
C GLY A 317 12.59 16.76 11.36
N VAL A 318 11.55 16.18 10.74
CA VAL A 318 10.22 16.81 10.62
C VAL A 318 9.54 17.00 11.99
N ASP A 319 9.86 16.17 12.99
CA ASP A 319 9.26 16.28 14.33
C ASP A 319 9.56 17.63 15.00
N ARG A 320 10.73 18.22 14.72
CA ARG A 320 11.10 19.57 15.22
C ARG A 320 10.14 20.66 14.76
N LEU A 321 9.40 20.43 13.69
CA LEU A 321 8.48 21.40 13.11
C LEU A 321 7.08 21.30 13.71
N ILE A 322 6.82 20.27 14.52
CA ILE A 322 5.52 20.00 15.12
C ILE A 322 5.47 20.64 16.50
N GLN A 323 4.55 21.60 16.67
CA GLN A 323 4.27 22.16 17.99
C GLN A 323 3.49 21.13 18.81
N ARG A 324 4.07 20.69 19.92
CA ARG A 324 3.50 19.68 20.83
C ARG A 324 2.99 20.33 22.12
N GLY A 325 1.99 19.72 22.74
CA GLY A 325 1.43 20.17 24.01
C GLY A 325 0.38 19.21 24.59
N PRO A 326 0.05 19.33 25.89
CA PRO A 326 -0.94 18.48 26.55
C PRO A 326 -2.39 18.82 26.15
N GLY A 327 -2.61 20.00 25.57
CA GLY A 327 -3.94 20.55 25.27
C GLY A 327 -4.44 20.30 23.86
N HIS A 328 -3.60 19.77 22.97
CA HIS A 328 -3.98 19.49 21.59
C HIS A 328 -3.37 18.22 21.01
N VAL A 329 -4.09 17.65 20.03
CA VAL A 329 -3.64 16.56 19.16
C VAL A 329 -2.69 17.12 18.09
N ALA A 330 -1.69 16.33 17.72
CA ALA A 330 -0.87 16.53 16.53
C ALA A 330 -0.91 15.26 15.69
N LEU A 331 -1.27 15.38 14.41
CA LEU A 331 -1.43 14.23 13.52
C LEU A 331 -0.87 14.48 12.12
N LEU A 332 -0.61 13.39 11.41
CA LEU A 332 -0.31 13.33 9.99
C LEU A 332 -1.43 12.56 9.26
N ALA A 333 -2.10 13.20 8.31
CA ALA A 333 -2.93 12.52 7.31
C ALA A 333 -2.06 12.16 6.10
N TYR A 334 -1.95 10.88 5.78
CA TYR A 334 -1.02 10.36 4.77
C TYR A 334 -1.70 9.40 3.80
N ARG A 335 -1.35 9.49 2.51
CA ARG A 335 -1.63 8.46 1.50
C ARG A 335 -0.62 8.55 0.36
N ASN A 336 -0.35 7.47 -0.35
CA ASN A 336 0.54 7.49 -1.54
C ASN A 336 -0.18 7.93 -2.82
N LYS A 337 -0.82 9.10 -2.73
CA LYS A 337 -1.51 9.82 -3.79
C LYS A 337 -1.62 11.28 -3.36
N GLU A 338 -1.10 12.21 -4.17
CA GLU A 338 -1.10 13.64 -3.86
C GLU A 338 -2.49 14.13 -3.45
N TRP A 339 -2.60 15.10 -2.56
CA TRP A 339 -3.82 15.84 -2.24
C TRP A 339 -3.96 17.02 -3.20
N TRP A 340 -5.13 17.17 -3.82
CA TRP A 340 -5.42 18.22 -4.81
C TRP A 340 -6.52 19.15 -4.27
N GLY A 341 -6.15 20.36 -3.86
CA GLY A 341 -7.02 21.31 -3.16
C GLY A 341 -7.51 22.49 -3.98
N ASP A 342 -7.02 22.69 -5.21
CA ASP A 342 -7.29 23.85 -6.07
C ASP A 342 -8.03 23.48 -7.38
N GLN A 343 -8.63 22.29 -7.44
CA GLN A 343 -9.33 21.77 -8.64
C GLN A 343 -10.86 21.89 -8.56
N GLY A 344 -11.40 22.61 -7.56
CA GLY A 344 -12.83 22.69 -7.32
C GLY A 344 -13.46 21.30 -7.16
N ALA A 345 -14.52 21.00 -7.93
CA ALA A 345 -15.18 19.69 -7.89
C ALA A 345 -14.31 18.51 -8.37
N GLY A 346 -13.20 18.79 -9.08
CA GLY A 346 -12.24 17.77 -9.51
C GLY A 346 -11.15 17.46 -8.48
N GLY A 347 -11.13 18.17 -7.35
CA GLY A 347 -10.14 17.99 -6.28
C GLY A 347 -10.52 16.93 -5.26
N ASP A 348 -9.61 16.70 -4.32
CA ASP A 348 -9.90 15.93 -3.12
C ASP A 348 -10.57 16.79 -2.06
N THR A 349 -11.33 16.14 -1.20
CA THR A 349 -11.77 16.75 0.07
C THR A 349 -11.11 16.00 1.21
N LEU A 350 -10.69 16.73 2.23
CA LEU A 350 -10.32 16.17 3.53
C LEU A 350 -10.80 17.14 4.59
N THR A 351 -11.57 16.64 5.54
CA THR A 351 -11.99 17.38 6.72
C THR A 351 -11.43 16.73 7.98
N ILE A 352 -11.12 17.54 8.98
CA ILE A 352 -10.75 17.10 10.32
C ILE A 352 -11.75 17.75 11.29
N ASN A 353 -12.54 16.93 11.98
CA ASN A 353 -13.67 17.39 12.80
C ASN A 353 -14.64 18.31 12.02
N GLY A 354 -14.81 18.05 10.73
CA GLY A 354 -15.65 18.85 9.83
C GLY A 354 -14.98 20.11 9.26
N VAL A 355 -13.78 20.48 9.72
CA VAL A 355 -13.02 21.62 9.17
C VAL A 355 -12.28 21.17 7.91
N PRO A 356 -12.49 21.79 6.73
CA PRO A 356 -11.76 21.46 5.51
C PRO A 356 -10.28 21.84 5.65
N VAL A 357 -9.39 20.91 5.31
CA VAL A 357 -7.93 21.10 5.44
C VAL A 357 -7.16 20.87 4.14
N VAL A 358 -7.80 20.29 3.12
CA VAL A 358 -7.29 20.25 1.74
C VAL A 358 -8.00 21.36 0.97
N ASN A 359 -7.25 22.38 0.58
CA ASN A 359 -7.71 23.58 -0.13
C ASN A 359 -6.53 24.19 -0.93
N GLU A 360 -6.78 25.28 -1.65
CA GLU A 360 -5.78 25.94 -2.50
C GLU A 360 -4.53 26.42 -1.76
N GLY A 361 -4.66 26.82 -0.49
CA GLY A 361 -3.54 27.34 0.30
C GLY A 361 -2.76 26.27 1.05
N THR A 362 -3.33 25.08 1.26
CA THR A 362 -2.67 23.98 1.96
C THR A 362 -2.14 22.90 1.02
N ALA A 363 -2.87 22.57 -0.05
CA ALA A 363 -2.52 21.48 -0.95
C ALA A 363 -2.81 21.82 -2.43
N PRO A 364 -2.23 22.90 -2.99
CA PRO A 364 -2.33 23.14 -4.43
C PRO A 364 -1.66 22.00 -5.20
N ARG A 365 -2.14 21.67 -6.40
CA ARG A 365 -1.66 20.52 -7.20
C ARG A 365 -0.14 20.52 -7.39
N ASP A 366 0.45 21.69 -7.64
CA ASP A 366 1.91 21.85 -7.79
C ASP A 366 2.70 21.54 -6.51
N LYS A 367 2.05 21.60 -5.33
CA LYS A 367 2.70 21.24 -4.06
C LYS A 367 3.00 19.75 -3.98
N ARG A 368 2.22 18.93 -4.69
CA ARG A 368 2.31 17.46 -4.69
C ARG A 368 2.30 16.88 -3.27
N ALA A 369 1.47 17.42 -2.38
CA ALA A 369 1.45 17.01 -0.98
C ALA A 369 0.86 15.60 -0.83
N ILE A 370 1.59 14.65 -0.25
CA ILE A 370 1.06 13.32 0.12
C ILE A 370 0.91 13.18 1.64
N GLY A 371 1.63 14.00 2.41
CA GLY A 371 1.52 14.12 3.86
C GLY A 371 1.01 15.51 4.27
N LEU A 372 -0.09 15.55 5.02
CA LEU A 372 -0.67 16.76 5.59
C LEU A 372 -0.62 16.68 7.11
N PHE A 373 0.20 17.53 7.73
CA PHE A 373 0.32 17.66 9.18
C PHE A 373 -0.77 18.61 9.71
N ALA A 374 -1.42 18.26 10.82
CA ALA A 374 -2.41 19.09 11.48
C ALA A 374 -2.11 19.17 12.98
N PHE A 375 -1.91 20.38 13.48
CA PHE A 375 -1.66 20.67 14.89
C PHE A 375 -1.88 22.16 15.18
N ASP A 376 -2.01 22.52 16.46
CA ASP A 376 -2.07 23.91 16.93
C ASP A 376 -0.68 24.53 16.91
N ARG A 377 -0.41 25.38 15.92
CA ARG A 377 0.93 25.89 15.60
C ARG A 377 1.53 26.72 16.74
N PHE A 378 0.71 27.33 17.57
CA PHE A 378 1.16 28.21 18.66
C PHE A 378 0.68 27.76 20.04
N SER A 379 -0.01 26.62 20.12
CA SER A 379 -0.69 26.18 21.35
C SER A 379 -1.66 27.24 21.90
N ASP A 380 -2.27 28.04 21.02
CA ASP A 380 -3.12 29.18 21.36
C ASP A 380 -4.62 28.89 21.23
N ARG A 381 -4.95 27.65 20.84
CA ARG A 381 -6.30 27.13 20.62
C ARG A 381 -7.06 27.83 19.50
N ARG A 382 -6.34 28.43 18.55
CA ARG A 382 -6.92 29.03 17.33
C ARG A 382 -6.64 28.14 16.13
N SER A 383 -7.37 28.37 15.05
CA SER A 383 -7.22 27.59 13.82
C SER A 383 -7.21 28.54 12.64
N HIS A 384 -6.26 28.32 11.74
CA HIS A 384 -6.07 29.07 10.52
C HIS A 384 -5.88 28.08 9.36
N PRO A 385 -6.95 27.35 8.98
CA PRO A 385 -6.83 26.20 8.09
C PRO A 385 -6.62 26.55 6.61
N ASP A 386 -6.63 27.85 6.28
CA ASP A 386 -6.67 28.32 4.89
C ASP A 386 -5.30 28.27 4.19
N ARG A 387 -4.20 28.04 4.92
CA ARG A 387 -2.86 28.05 4.35
C ARG A 387 -1.86 27.21 5.13
N SER A 388 -0.88 26.69 4.39
CA SER A 388 0.31 26.07 4.95
C SER A 388 1.26 27.10 5.56
N PHE A 389 2.16 26.64 6.44
CA PHE A 389 3.00 27.54 7.24
C PHE A 389 4.39 26.98 7.55
N GLY A 390 5.27 27.86 8.04
CA GLY A 390 6.61 27.48 8.49
C GLY A 390 7.44 26.93 7.33
N LEU A 391 8.17 25.84 7.58
CA LEU A 391 9.01 25.19 6.57
C LEU A 391 8.25 24.17 5.72
N PHE A 392 7.03 23.76 6.10
CA PHE A 392 6.28 22.74 5.37
C PHE A 392 6.08 23.06 3.87
N PRO A 393 5.74 24.30 3.45
CA PRO A 393 5.66 24.65 2.03
C PRO A 393 6.94 24.37 1.24
N ALA A 394 8.12 24.44 1.86
CA ALA A 394 9.42 24.19 1.23
C ALA A 394 9.83 22.70 1.27
N LEU A 395 9.21 21.87 2.12
CA LEU A 395 9.54 20.45 2.22
C LEU A 395 8.85 19.64 1.11
N PRO A 396 9.54 18.69 0.46
CA PRO A 396 8.94 17.89 -0.62
C PRO A 396 7.78 17.04 -0.09
N PHE A 397 6.68 17.02 -0.84
CA PHE A 397 5.48 16.21 -0.59
C PHE A 397 4.78 16.40 0.76
N MET A 398 5.14 17.42 1.54
CA MET A 398 4.60 17.67 2.86
C MET A 398 3.94 19.05 2.93
N THR A 399 2.84 19.15 3.64
CA THR A 399 2.19 20.42 3.97
C THR A 399 1.69 20.39 5.41
N ALA A 400 1.29 21.53 5.97
CA ALA A 400 0.70 21.60 7.30
C ALA A 400 -0.54 22.50 7.32
N VAL A 401 -1.38 22.32 8.32
CA VAL A 401 -2.57 23.14 8.58
C VAL A 401 -2.66 23.48 10.06
N ASP A 402 -2.94 24.74 10.37
CA ASP A 402 -3.00 25.21 11.75
C ASP A 402 -4.40 24.93 12.27
N LEU A 403 -4.51 23.89 13.08
CA LEU A 403 -5.79 23.35 13.50
C LEU A 403 -5.73 22.91 14.96
N PHE A 404 -6.51 23.60 15.79
CA PHE A 404 -6.71 23.23 17.18
C PHE A 404 -7.67 22.03 17.26
N MET A 405 -7.14 20.94 17.81
CA MET A 405 -7.90 19.73 18.11
C MET A 405 -7.69 19.43 19.59
N ALA A 406 -8.70 19.68 20.43
CA ALA A 406 -8.58 19.47 21.87
C ALA A 406 -8.24 18.01 22.21
N SER A 407 -7.20 17.79 23.00
CA SER A 407 -6.84 16.47 23.55
C SER A 407 -7.35 16.27 24.96
N ALA A 408 -7.30 15.03 25.43
CA ALA A 408 -7.58 14.66 26.81
C ALA A 408 -6.63 13.55 27.26
N GLU A 409 -6.30 13.51 28.56
CA GLU A 409 -5.53 12.43 29.19
C GLU A 409 -6.34 11.85 30.36
N PRO A 410 -6.86 10.61 30.28
CA PRO A 410 -6.80 9.71 29.12
C PRO A 410 -7.63 10.24 27.93
N ALA A 411 -7.33 9.76 26.72
CA ALA A 411 -8.00 10.16 25.47
C ALA A 411 -9.48 9.74 25.43
N THR A 412 -10.34 10.55 26.05
CA THR A 412 -11.78 10.31 26.18
C THR A 412 -12.59 10.89 25.03
N GLY A 413 -12.04 11.83 24.26
CA GLY A 413 -12.65 12.38 23.06
C GLY A 413 -12.16 11.69 21.79
N THR A 414 -12.55 12.24 20.64
CA THR A 414 -12.18 11.72 19.32
C THR A 414 -11.83 12.84 18.35
N VAL A 415 -10.96 12.54 17.39
CA VAL A 415 -10.76 13.32 16.17
C VAL A 415 -11.23 12.48 14.99
N THR A 416 -12.04 13.06 14.10
CA THR A 416 -12.55 12.36 12.92
C THR A 416 -12.00 13.00 11.66
N LEU A 417 -11.34 12.20 10.83
CA LEU A 417 -10.90 12.58 9.50
C LEU A 417 -11.86 11.97 8.48
N ALA A 418 -12.35 12.78 7.54
CA ALA A 418 -13.21 12.30 6.46
C ALA A 418 -12.76 12.86 5.12
N THR A 419 -12.63 11.98 4.12
CA THR A 419 -12.15 12.32 2.79
C THR A 419 -13.05 11.75 1.70
N THR A 420 -13.24 12.51 0.63
CA THR A 420 -13.68 12.00 -0.66
C THR A 420 -12.54 12.22 -1.63
N GLN A 421 -12.04 11.12 -2.21
CA GLN A 421 -10.90 11.19 -3.12
C GLN A 421 -11.33 11.65 -4.50
N ARG A 422 -10.45 12.36 -5.21
CA ARG A 422 -10.63 12.62 -6.63
C ARG A 422 -10.68 11.30 -7.42
N GLY A 423 -11.51 11.27 -8.46
CA GLY A 423 -11.82 10.05 -9.21
C GLY A 423 -13.04 9.29 -8.69
N GLY A 424 -13.70 9.78 -7.64
CA GLY A 424 -14.97 9.27 -7.13
C GLY A 424 -14.81 8.36 -5.92
N GLY A 425 -15.70 7.37 -5.80
CA GLY A 425 -15.75 6.46 -4.64
C GLY A 425 -16.61 7.00 -3.49
N ARG A 426 -16.77 6.16 -2.47
CA ARG A 426 -17.51 6.54 -1.25
C ARG A 426 -16.62 7.38 -0.34
N PRO A 427 -17.17 8.36 0.39
CA PRO A 427 -16.43 9.05 1.43
C PRO A 427 -15.87 8.05 2.45
N THR A 428 -14.58 8.15 2.73
CA THR A 428 -13.90 7.37 3.76
C THR A 428 -13.83 8.20 5.03
N ARG A 429 -14.07 7.54 6.18
CA ARG A 429 -13.93 8.14 7.51
C ARG A 429 -13.02 7.27 8.37
N ILE A 430 -12.08 7.92 9.06
CA ILE A 430 -11.29 7.31 10.12
C ILE A 430 -11.42 8.18 11.36
N THR A 431 -11.88 7.57 12.45
CA THR A 431 -11.97 8.22 13.76
C THR A 431 -10.87 7.66 14.66
N ILE A 432 -10.24 8.55 15.42
CA ILE A 432 -9.14 8.25 16.34
C ILE A 432 -9.44 8.85 17.72
N PRO A 433 -8.87 8.32 18.81
CA PRO A 433 -8.87 9.01 20.09
C PRO A 433 -8.08 10.33 20.03
N ASN A 434 -8.46 11.30 20.85
CA ASN A 434 -7.83 12.63 20.88
C ASN A 434 -6.55 12.66 21.76
N TRP A 435 -5.56 11.85 21.40
CA TRP A 435 -4.29 11.71 22.13
C TRP A 435 -3.54 13.06 22.31
N PRO A 436 -3.03 13.38 23.51
CA PRO A 436 -2.27 14.62 23.75
C PRO A 436 -0.88 14.55 23.10
N SER A 437 -0.56 15.56 22.28
CA SER A 437 0.67 15.54 21.48
C SER A 437 1.98 15.61 22.28
N GLN A 438 1.90 15.93 23.58
CA GLN A 438 3.05 15.96 24.49
C GLN A 438 3.76 14.60 24.60
N THR A 439 3.01 13.50 24.59
CA THR A 439 3.53 12.12 24.71
C THR A 439 3.02 11.20 23.61
N HIS A 440 2.20 11.72 22.69
CA HIS A 440 1.63 10.93 21.59
C HIS A 440 1.86 11.58 20.23
N THR A 441 2.00 10.74 19.22
CA THR A 441 2.03 11.12 17.81
C THR A 441 1.05 10.26 17.06
N VAL A 442 0.34 10.83 16.09
CA VAL A 442 -0.68 10.11 15.33
C VAL A 442 -0.38 10.17 13.84
N THR A 443 -0.49 9.05 13.15
CA THR A 443 -0.60 8.99 11.69
C THR A 443 -1.88 8.29 11.29
N VAL A 444 -2.62 8.88 10.36
CA VAL A 444 -3.83 8.31 9.77
C VAL A 444 -3.52 8.02 8.31
N ASN A 445 -3.46 6.74 7.96
CA ASN A 445 -3.14 6.26 6.62
C ASN A 445 -4.44 6.01 5.85
N PHE A 446 -4.65 6.77 4.79
CA PHE A 446 -5.71 6.51 3.81
C PHE A 446 -5.19 5.65 2.68
N ASN A 447 -6.07 4.83 2.13
CA ASN A 447 -5.83 4.14 0.87
C ASN A 447 -5.60 5.17 -0.25
N ASP A 448 -4.67 4.87 -1.14
CA ASP A 448 -4.34 5.65 -2.34
C ASP A 448 -5.24 5.31 -3.55
N HIS A 449 -6.26 4.47 -3.33
CA HIS A 449 -7.26 4.08 -4.31
C HIS A 449 -8.66 4.20 -3.72
N VAL A 450 -9.62 4.42 -4.61
CA VAL A 450 -11.04 4.45 -4.26
C VAL A 450 -11.53 3.03 -3.95
N SER A 451 -12.36 2.91 -2.91
CA SER A 451 -13.03 1.65 -2.53
C SER A 451 -14.30 1.38 -3.33
#